data_AF-K3WLK2-F1
#
_entry.id   AF-K3WLK2-F1
#
_cell.length_a   1.000
_cell.length_b   1.000
_cell.length_c   1.000
_cell.angle_alpha   90.00
_cell.angle_beta   90.00
_cell.angle_gamma   90.00
#
_symmetry.space_group_name_H-M   'P 1'
#
loop_
_entity.id
_entity.type
_entity.pdbx_description
1 polymer ?
#
loop_
_entity_poly.entity_id
_entity_poly.type
_entity_poly.pdbx_seq_one_letter_code
_entity_poly.pdbx_strand_id
1 'polypeptide(L)' 'MADDAMFSVEVGTRVLVYGKYAGVIRYVPSRRSAWIGVELDRAVGDNDGTLEGQRHFQSKPHHGVFVREEQLQVPFFC' A
#
# COMPACT_ATOMS: atom_id res chain seq x y z
N MET A 1 21.44 9.24 15.17
CA MET A 1 20.33 8.27 15.17
C MET A 1 19.38 8.76 14.10
N ALA A 2 19.30 8.07 12.96
CA ALA A 2 18.48 8.54 11.84
C ALA A 2 17.02 8.49 12.27
N ASP A 3 16.34 9.63 12.13
CA ASP A 3 14.90 9.82 12.30
C ASP A 3 14.13 8.54 11.99
N ASP A 4 13.57 7.93 13.03
CA ASP A 4 12.40 7.07 12.96
C ASP A 4 11.22 7.92 12.47
N ALA A 5 11.33 8.47 11.26
CA ALA A 5 10.25 9.18 10.59
C ALA A 5 9.10 8.19 10.55
N MET A 6 8.17 8.39 11.46
CA MET A 6 7.04 7.52 11.72
C MET A 6 6.08 7.75 10.57
N PHE A 7 6.31 7.06 9.45
CA PHE A 7 5.38 7.00 8.34
C PHE A 7 4.04 6.50 8.92
N SER A 8 3.04 7.37 8.96
CA SER A 8 1.69 6.97 9.35
C SER A 8 1.06 6.16 8.21
N VAL A 9 1.36 4.87 8.19
CA VAL A 9 0.76 3.88 7.30
C VAL A 9 -0.66 3.61 7.80
N GLU A 10 -1.60 4.39 7.32
CA GLU A 10 -3.01 4.31 7.67
C GLU A 10 -3.86 4.05 6.43
N VAL A 11 -4.98 3.35 6.60
CA VAL A 11 -5.96 3.16 5.52
C VAL A 11 -6.49 4.53 5.08
N GLY A 12 -6.50 4.76 3.77
CA GLY A 12 -6.88 6.06 3.17
C GLY A 12 -5.68 6.96 2.86
N THR A 13 -4.49 6.67 3.39
CA THR A 13 -3.29 7.45 3.09
C THR A 13 -2.86 7.27 1.64
N ARG A 14 -2.51 8.39 1.00
CA ARG A 14 -1.94 8.43 -0.35
C ARG A 14 -0.45 8.10 -0.29
N VAL A 15 0.00 7.19 -1.15
CA VAL A 15 1.37 6.70 -1.20
C VAL A 15 1.86 6.51 -2.63
N LEU A 16 3.17 6.52 -2.78
CA LEU A 16 3.89 6.09 -3.98
C LEU A 16 4.49 4.70 -3.73
N VAL A 17 4.08 3.73 -4.54
CA VAL A 17 4.59 2.36 -4.54
C VAL A 17 5.77 2.28 -5.50
N TYR A 18 6.89 1.72 -5.04
CA TYR A 18 8.15 1.63 -5.79
C TYR A 18 8.68 2.99 -6.31
N GLY A 19 8.28 4.09 -5.66
CA GLY A 19 8.63 5.45 -6.12
C GLY A 19 8.07 5.83 -7.50
N LYS A 20 7.13 5.06 -8.05
CA LYS A 20 6.61 5.27 -9.41
C LYS A 20 5.08 5.25 -9.50
N TYR A 21 4.41 4.38 -8.76
CA TYR A 21 2.97 4.16 -8.92
C TYR A 21 2.20 4.76 -7.75
N ALA A 22 1.37 5.77 -8.04
CA ALA A 22 0.50 6.36 -7.03
C ALA A 22 -0.67 5.43 -6.69
N GLY A 23 -1.02 5.40 -5.41
CA GLY A 23 -2.15 4.61 -4.90
C GLY A 23 -2.60 5.05 -3.52
N VAL A 24 -3.61 4.36 -3.01
CA VAL A 24 -4.21 4.58 -1.68
C VAL A 24 -4.10 3.29 -0.88
N ILE A 25 -3.64 3.39 0.37
CA ILE A 25 -3.64 2.25 1.28
C ILE A 25 -5.08 1.83 1.56
N ARG A 26 -5.42 0.57 1.30
CA ARG A 26 -6.73 -0.02 1.58
C ARG A 26 -6.71 -1.06 2.68
N TYR A 27 -5.53 -1.59 3.00
CA TYR A 27 -5.36 -2.59 4.05
C TYR A 27 -4.02 -2.39 4.74
N VAL A 28 -4.08 -2.25 6.07
CA VAL A 28 -2.89 -2.24 6.94
C VAL A 28 -2.98 -3.47 7.84
N PRO A 29 -1.96 -4.33 7.86
CA PRO A 29 -1.99 -5.53 8.70
C PRO A 29 -1.78 -5.17 10.18
N SER A 30 -2.28 -6.00 11.09
CA SER A 30 -2.09 -5.79 12.53
C SER A 30 -0.65 -5.96 13.02
N ARG A 31 0.25 -6.50 12.18
CA ARG A 31 1.69 -6.67 12.48
C ARG A 31 2.51 -5.95 11.42
N ARG A 32 3.49 -5.15 11.85
CA ARG A 32 4.34 -4.30 10.97
C ARG A 32 5.12 -5.05 9.88
N SER A 33 5.37 -6.35 10.04
CA SER A 33 6.13 -7.15 9.05
C SER A 33 5.30 -7.79 7.93
N ALA A 34 3.99 -7.50 7.89
CA ALA A 34 3.06 -8.12 6.94
C ALA A 34 2.79 -7.24 5.71
N TRP A 35 2.09 -7.83 4.74
CA TRP A 35 1.73 -7.22 3.48
C TRP A 35 0.71 -6.07 3.65
N ILE A 36 1.06 -4.90 3.14
CA ILE A 36 0.18 -3.72 3.06
C ILE A 36 -0.53 -3.75 1.71
N GLY A 37 -1.85 -3.66 1.74
CA GLY A 37 -2.68 -3.63 0.54
C GLY A 37 -2.88 -2.20 0.05
N VAL A 38 -2.49 -1.95 -1.19
CA VAL A 38 -2.64 -0.64 -1.85
C VAL A 38 -3.50 -0.80 -3.10
N GLU A 39 -4.47 0.09 -3.26
CA GLU A 39 -5.20 0.27 -4.51
C GLU A 39 -4.49 1.35 -5.35
N LEU A 40 -3.90 0.93 -6.46
CA LEU A 40 -3.20 1.77 -7.41
C LEU A 40 -4.19 2.55 -8.28
N ASP A 41 -3.80 3.75 -8.71
CA ASP A 41 -4.64 4.56 -9.61
C ASP A 41 -4.72 3.97 -11.02
N ARG A 42 -3.71 3.21 -11.43
CA ARG A 42 -3.60 2.59 -12.75
C ARG A 42 -3.66 1.07 -12.63
N ALA A 43 -4.14 0.42 -13.68
CA ALA A 43 -4.21 -1.04 -13.81
C ALA A 43 -2.81 -1.66 -14.04
N VAL A 44 -1.92 -1.51 -13.06
CA VAL A 44 -0.52 -1.97 -13.09
C VAL A 44 -0.16 -2.81 -11.85
N GLY A 45 -1.17 -3.15 -11.05
CA GLY A 45 -1.07 -4.04 -9.90
C GLY A 45 -1.30 -5.50 -10.28
N ASP A 46 -1.00 -6.38 -9.33
CA ASP A 46 -0.93 -7.81 -9.56
C ASP A 46 -2.21 -8.55 -9.14
N ASN A 47 -3.12 -7.87 -8.44
CA ASN A 47 -4.32 -8.47 -7.87
C ASN A 47 -5.52 -7.51 -7.84
N ASP A 48 -6.64 -7.99 -7.30
CA ASP A 48 -7.90 -7.27 -7.10
C ASP A 48 -8.19 -6.98 -5.60
N GLY A 49 -7.19 -7.12 -4.74
CA GLY A 49 -7.29 -7.01 -3.27
C GLY A 49 -7.39 -8.36 -2.55
N THR A 50 -7.10 -9.45 -3.25
CA THR A 50 -6.96 -10.80 -2.68
C THR A 50 -5.50 -11.21 -2.55
N LEU A 51 -5.16 -11.85 -1.41
CA LEU A 51 -3.85 -12.43 -1.14
C LEU A 51 -4.07 -13.84 -0.55
N GLU A 52 -3.39 -14.85 -1.09
CA GLU A 52 -3.48 -16.25 -0.62
C GLU A 52 -4.94 -16.78 -0.51
N GLY A 53 -5.83 -16.33 -1.39
CA GLY A 53 -7.24 -16.74 -1.41
C GLY A 53 -8.13 -16.01 -0.40
N GLN A 54 -7.58 -15.12 0.43
CA GLN A 54 -8.35 -14.25 1.33
C GLN A 54 -8.50 -12.85 0.73
N ARG A 55 -9.71 -12.28 0.82
CA ARG A 55 -9.97 -10.89 0.42
C ARG A 55 -9.65 -9.95 1.58
N HIS A 56 -8.66 -9.07 1.38
CA HIS A 56 -8.30 -8.04 2.35
C HIS A 56 -8.94 -6.69 2.02
N PHE A 57 -9.07 -6.38 0.72
CA PHE A 57 -9.77 -5.19 0.24
C PHE A 57 -10.43 -5.47 -1.11
N GLN A 58 -11.23 -4.53 -1.60
CA GLN A 58 -11.81 -4.59 -2.93
C GLN A 58 -11.20 -3.50 -3.80
N SER A 59 -10.75 -3.88 -4.99
CA SER A 59 -10.26 -2.96 -6.01
C SER A 59 -10.67 -3.46 -7.40
N LYS A 60 -10.48 -2.61 -8.42
CA LYS A 60 -10.64 -3.02 -9.82
C LYS A 60 -9.59 -4.10 -10.18
N PRO A 61 -9.85 -4.96 -11.18
CA PRO A 61 -8.86 -5.92 -11.67
C PRO A 61 -7.54 -5.22 -12.02
N HIS A 62 -6.42 -5.76 -11.53
CA HIS A 62 -5.07 -5.20 -11.71
C HIS A 62 -4.83 -3.84 -11.07
N HIS A 63 -5.66 -3.42 -10.10
CA HIS A 63 -5.39 -2.21 -9.31
C HIS A 63 -4.85 -2.54 -7.92
N GLY A 64 -5.04 -3.75 -7.42
CA GLY A 64 -4.52 -4.16 -6.12
C GLY A 64 -3.05 -4.57 -6.20
N VAL A 65 -2.27 -4.15 -5.20
CA VAL A 65 -0.91 -4.64 -4.95
C VAL A 65 -0.71 -4.86 -3.46
N PHE A 66 0.06 -5.89 -3.11
CA PHE A 66 0.53 -6.12 -1.75
C PHE A 66 2.02 -5.83 -1.70
N VAL A 67 2.44 -4.94 -0.81
CA VAL A 67 3.82 -4.47 -0.69
C VAL A 67 4.24 -4.37 0.77
N ARG A 68 5.54 -4.27 1.02
CA ARG A 68 6.11 -4.00 2.35
C ARG A 68 6.29 -2.50 2.58
N GLU A 69 6.45 -2.10 3.83
CA GLU A 69 6.65 -0.69 4.21
C GLU A 69 7.81 -0.05 3.44
N GLU A 70 8.91 -0.77 3.19
CA GLU A 70 10.09 -0.20 2.51
C GLU A 70 9.83 0.15 1.04
N GLN A 71 8.74 -0.35 0.47
CA GLN A 71 8.33 -0.12 -0.91
C GLN A 71 7.33 1.06 -1.02
N LEU A 72 6.92 1.63 0.11
CA LEU A 72 6.00 2.75 0.19
C LEU A 72 6.74 4.07 0.45
N GLN A 73 6.30 5.11 -0.22
CA GLN A 73 6.71 6.49 0.02
C GLN A 73 5.46 7.32 0.29
N VAL A 74 5.26 7.84 1.51
CA VAL A 74 4.29 8.92 1.71
C VAL A 74 4.88 10.20 1.15
N PRO A 75 4.19 10.89 0.24
CA PRO A 75 4.55 12.26 -0.06
C PRO A 75 4.36 13.07 1.23
N PHE A 76 5.44 13.66 1.74
CA PHE A 76 5.36 14.61 2.85
C PHE A 76 4.49 15.79 2.39
N PHE A 77 3.21 15.78 2.75
CA PHE A 77 2.41 16.99 2.75
C PHE A 77 2.72 17.72 4.05
N CYS A 78 3.61 18.71 3.92
CA CYS A 78 3.79 19.81 4.88
C CYS A 78 2.49 20.60 4.99
#